data_AF-A0A2E7S352-F1
#
_entry.id   AF-A0A2E7S352-F1
#
_cell.length_a   1.000
_cell.length_b   1.000
_cell.length_c   1.000
_cell.angle_alpha   90.00
_cell.angle_beta   90.00
_cell.angle_gamma   90.00
#
_symmetry.space_group_name_H-M   'P 1'
#
loop_
_entity.id
_entity.type
_entity.pdbx_description
1 polymer ?
#
loop_
_entity_poly.entity_id
_entity_poly.type
_entity_poly.pdbx_seq_one_letter_code
_entity_poly.pdbx_strand_id
1 'polypeptide(L)'
;MRTGHFAVRYGTTPGRLDQQTKPVPTHLERDNTGWVHIRGLKANTKYYYELFIPGQTGLTGKTGSFRTMPDSKQMIDAKLNPRGLFNFSFEFACGNNQNPGHSNGPGLPPFATMLRQVRDRVNFAILNGDWLYESRREYQPQQWLKQVDINDGDTPAVVRVAPSIVGVWQNYKQFLEQGQNMATWHRHVPSFFTYDDHEILNDVWGAGTPGLRDRRAVFRDVGVRAWYDYLGWSNPTEFPQPVHFGRGKVRKGKSVIEDPAADFTKLDLQQANNLHIHWGTPTAGINDNALDGVGGTPNAGVYRIVRVLGKHRIKVEPETELDETVSYSIGRRSYYRIRIANCDLFFTDTRGQRQMHDTRNPAKKGISMLGPIQRDWLLEGVRSSDADFIFVISSVNFMVPHVGGGKVRANNKDDAWTVFYDEREKLINAWDKIDKPVFVLTGDLHNSFVCKITDNVWEFASGPHNSNNHWSTDEGDRPANGRFQYGPRPVDIRWSTYFRPDIPRFNLRHPHYCVVQVNNVFNNPIEPDDTRWIAFPRPQVIFQYYNGKTGHLAYAESILAKPRPVRAKD
;
A
#
# COMPACT_ATOMS: atom_id res chain seq x y z
N MET A 1 -11.95 18.91 -16.43
CA MET A 1 -10.99 19.49 -15.47
C MET A 1 -9.81 20.04 -16.24
N ARG A 2 -9.66 21.36 -16.34
CA ARG A 2 -8.52 21.98 -17.02
C ARG A 2 -7.32 22.07 -16.07
N THR A 3 -6.12 22.15 -16.63
CA THR A 3 -4.91 22.49 -15.87
C THR A 3 -5.12 23.80 -15.12
N GLY A 4 -4.77 23.81 -13.84
CA GLY A 4 -4.97 24.98 -12.99
C GLY A 4 -3.94 25.07 -11.89
N HIS A 5 -4.20 25.97 -10.95
CA HIS A 5 -3.45 26.06 -9.70
C HIS A 5 -4.42 25.90 -8.54
N PHE A 6 -3.93 25.34 -7.44
CA PHE A 6 -4.64 25.37 -6.17
C PHE A 6 -3.69 25.78 -5.05
N ALA A 7 -4.24 26.21 -3.93
CA ALA A 7 -3.50 26.50 -2.71
C ALA A 7 -4.33 26.05 -1.50
N VAL A 8 -3.70 26.01 -0.33
CA VAL A 8 -4.34 25.60 0.91
C VAL A 8 -4.26 26.75 1.91
N ARG A 9 -5.41 27.14 2.48
CA ARG A 9 -5.47 27.94 3.71
C ARG A 9 -5.59 26.99 4.88
N TYR A 10 -4.91 27.29 5.98
CA TYR A 10 -4.92 26.45 7.17
C TYR A 10 -4.74 27.25 8.45
N GLY A 11 -5.14 26.67 9.58
CA GLY A 11 -5.08 27.31 10.90
C GLY A 11 -5.38 26.32 12.02
N THR A 12 -5.24 26.75 13.27
CA THR A 12 -5.46 25.89 14.46
C THR A 12 -6.86 26.05 15.07
N THR A 13 -7.59 27.10 14.68
CA THR A 13 -8.97 27.35 15.12
C THR A 13 -9.93 27.07 13.97
N PRO A 14 -11.03 26.31 14.20
CA PRO A 14 -12.08 26.15 13.19
C PRO A 14 -12.58 27.51 12.68
N GLY A 15 -12.68 27.67 11.36
CA GLY A 15 -13.17 28.91 10.72
C GLY A 15 -12.18 30.09 10.68
N ARG A 16 -11.00 29.98 11.31
CA ARG A 16 -9.93 30.99 11.22
C ARG A 16 -8.67 30.37 10.61
N LEU A 17 -8.57 30.44 9.29
CA LEU A 17 -7.44 29.94 8.50
C LEU A 17 -6.47 31.09 8.19
N ASP A 18 -5.56 31.34 9.12
CA ASP A 18 -4.65 32.51 9.14
C ASP A 18 -3.34 32.30 8.36
N GLN A 19 -3.09 31.08 7.89
CA GLN A 19 -1.93 30.74 7.07
C GLN A 19 -2.36 30.25 5.70
N GLN A 20 -1.48 30.41 4.71
CA GLN A 20 -1.71 29.89 3.37
C GLN A 20 -0.43 29.41 2.70
N THR A 21 -0.56 28.43 1.82
CA THR A 21 0.52 27.98 0.95
C THR A 21 0.63 28.88 -0.28
N LYS A 22 1.76 28.79 -0.99
CA LYS A 22 1.83 29.29 -2.36
C LYS A 22 0.93 28.45 -3.28
N PRO A 23 0.39 29.02 -4.37
CA PRO A 23 -0.22 28.25 -5.45
C PRO A 23 0.71 27.16 -5.97
N VAL A 24 0.16 25.97 -6.19
CA VAL A 24 0.83 24.84 -6.84
C VAL A 24 0.08 24.47 -8.13
N PRO A 25 0.79 24.21 -9.23
CA PRO A 25 0.16 23.82 -10.48
C PRO A 25 -0.33 22.37 -10.43
N THR A 26 -1.38 22.08 -11.19
CA THR A 26 -1.70 20.71 -11.61
C THR A 26 -1.05 20.43 -12.97
N HIS A 27 -0.94 19.15 -13.35
CA HIS A 27 -0.33 18.77 -14.62
C HIS A 27 -1.16 17.70 -15.33
N LEU A 28 -1.33 17.86 -16.65
CA LEU A 28 -2.05 16.91 -17.50
C LEU A 28 -1.42 15.52 -17.52
N GLU A 29 -0.10 15.48 -17.42
CA GLU A 29 0.70 14.26 -17.28
C GLU A 29 0.26 13.40 -16.07
N ARG A 30 -0.53 13.96 -15.14
CA ARG A 30 -0.97 13.34 -13.89
C ARG A 30 -2.47 13.50 -13.66
N ASP A 31 -3.27 13.53 -14.72
CA ASP A 31 -4.73 13.75 -14.64
C ASP A 31 -5.16 15.02 -13.89
N ASN A 32 -4.33 16.06 -13.94
CA ASN A 32 -4.52 17.29 -13.16
C ASN A 32 -4.64 17.07 -11.64
N THR A 33 -4.08 15.98 -11.11
CA THR A 33 -3.84 15.88 -9.67
C THR A 33 -2.69 16.79 -9.25
N GLY A 34 -2.62 17.08 -7.95
CA GLY A 34 -1.52 17.82 -7.35
C GLY A 34 -1.58 17.76 -5.83
N TRP A 35 -0.47 18.13 -5.19
CA TRP A 35 -0.32 18.09 -3.74
C TRP A 35 0.55 19.26 -3.27
N VAL A 36 0.47 19.59 -1.98
CA VAL A 36 1.27 20.63 -1.36
C VAL A 36 1.89 20.13 -0.05
N HIS A 37 3.19 20.37 0.13
CA HIS A 37 3.88 20.08 1.38
C HIS A 37 3.81 21.28 2.32
N ILE A 38 3.01 21.18 3.39
CA ILE A 38 3.00 22.20 4.45
C ILE A 38 4.07 21.86 5.49
N ARG A 39 5.00 22.78 5.73
CA ARG A 39 6.15 22.59 6.65
C ARG A 39 6.07 23.56 7.82
N GLY A 40 6.83 23.27 8.88
CA GLY A 40 6.93 24.15 10.06
C GLY A 40 5.67 24.13 10.95
N LEU A 41 4.85 23.08 10.85
CA LEU A 41 3.68 22.91 11.70
C LEU A 41 4.10 22.58 13.14
N LYS A 42 3.33 23.09 14.11
CA LYS A 42 3.50 22.74 15.52
C LYS A 42 3.20 21.26 15.73
N ALA A 43 3.98 20.59 16.56
CA ALA A 43 3.77 19.20 16.92
C ALA A 43 2.49 19.01 17.75
N ASN A 44 1.93 17.80 17.74
CA ASN A 44 0.72 17.42 18.49
C ASN A 44 -0.46 18.40 18.38
N THR A 45 -0.60 19.08 17.24
CA THR A 45 -1.53 20.19 17.07
C THR A 45 -2.57 19.82 16.01
N LYS A 46 -3.85 20.09 16.31
CA LYS A 46 -4.93 19.95 15.32
C LYS A 46 -4.92 21.17 14.40
N TYR A 47 -4.89 20.92 13.10
CA TYR A 47 -5.03 21.93 12.05
C TYR A 47 -6.32 21.69 11.28
N TYR A 48 -6.95 22.78 10.87
CA TYR A 48 -8.05 22.83 9.91
C TYR A 48 -7.52 23.41 8.61
N TYR A 49 -8.05 22.96 7.49
CA TYR A 49 -7.62 23.45 6.18
C TYR A 49 -8.78 23.56 5.19
N GLU A 50 -8.58 24.40 4.18
CA GLU A 50 -9.46 24.55 3.02
C GLU A 50 -8.62 24.73 1.75
N LEU A 51 -8.98 24.01 0.69
CA LEU A 51 -8.40 24.24 -0.63
C LEU A 51 -9.07 25.44 -1.29
N PHE A 52 -8.32 26.26 -2.01
CA PHE A 52 -8.86 27.34 -2.84
C PHE A 52 -8.17 27.40 -4.20
N ILE A 53 -8.89 27.93 -5.19
CA ILE A 53 -8.39 28.15 -6.55
C ILE A 53 -8.02 29.63 -6.67
N PRO A 54 -6.74 29.98 -6.88
CA PRO A 54 -6.33 31.37 -7.05
C PRO A 54 -7.08 32.06 -8.20
N GLY A 55 -7.55 33.28 -7.95
CA GLY A 55 -8.29 34.06 -8.94
C GLY A 55 -9.79 33.72 -9.07
N GLN A 56 -10.27 32.67 -8.40
CA GLN A 56 -11.71 32.40 -8.29
C GLN A 56 -12.28 32.98 -6.99
N THR A 57 -13.44 33.64 -7.09
CA THR A 57 -14.20 34.12 -5.94
C THR A 57 -15.12 33.02 -5.44
N GLY A 58 -15.15 32.79 -4.12
CA GLY A 58 -15.98 31.75 -3.48
C GLY A 58 -15.17 30.69 -2.74
N LEU A 59 -15.84 30.03 -1.78
CA LEU A 59 -15.30 28.89 -1.05
C LEU A 59 -15.45 27.63 -1.91
N THR A 60 -14.42 26.79 -1.95
CA THR A 60 -14.53 25.50 -2.67
C THR A 60 -15.37 24.49 -1.87
N GLY A 61 -15.53 24.73 -0.56
CA GLY A 61 -16.12 23.79 0.39
C GLY A 61 -15.27 22.52 0.59
N LYS A 62 -14.06 22.45 0.02
CA LYS A 62 -13.13 21.33 0.17
C LYS A 62 -12.29 21.56 1.42
N THR A 63 -12.89 21.30 2.57
CA THR A 63 -12.29 21.46 3.89
C THR A 63 -11.92 20.13 4.52
N GLY A 64 -11.05 20.18 5.51
CA GLY A 64 -10.65 19.03 6.29
C GLY A 64 -9.91 19.42 7.56
N SER A 65 -9.38 18.42 8.25
CA SER A 65 -8.53 18.64 9.42
C SER A 65 -7.53 17.52 9.59
N PHE A 66 -6.47 17.74 10.34
CA PHE A 66 -5.53 16.69 10.70
C PHE A 66 -4.84 17.05 12.02
N ARG A 67 -4.22 16.06 12.67
CA ARG A 67 -3.37 16.29 13.84
C ARG A 67 -1.94 15.91 13.48
N THR A 68 -1.00 16.83 13.72
CA THR A 68 0.42 16.52 13.59
C THR A 68 0.87 15.54 14.67
N MET A 69 1.88 14.72 14.36
CA MET A 69 2.46 13.81 15.35
C MET A 69 3.10 14.61 16.50
N PRO A 70 3.16 14.05 17.73
CA PRO A 70 4.03 14.57 18.77
C PRO A 70 5.50 14.57 18.34
N ASP A 71 6.28 15.54 18.85
CA ASP A 71 7.71 15.62 18.63
C ASP A 71 8.45 15.02 19.82
N SER A 72 9.28 14.01 19.55
CA SER A 72 10.05 13.33 20.61
C SER A 72 10.92 14.31 21.39
N LYS A 73 11.46 15.34 20.74
CA LYS A 73 12.32 16.34 21.40
C LYS A 73 11.58 17.13 22.48
N GLN A 74 10.28 17.35 22.30
CA GLN A 74 9.42 18.07 23.25
C GLN A 74 8.96 17.18 24.41
N MET A 75 9.18 15.86 24.31
CA MET A 75 8.74 14.87 25.31
C MET A 75 9.87 14.42 26.23
N ILE A 76 11.09 14.93 26.05
CA ILE A 76 12.26 14.51 26.83
C ILE A 76 12.14 15.00 28.26
N ASP A 77 12.16 14.06 29.19
CA ASP A 77 12.47 14.29 30.60
C ASP A 77 13.71 13.47 30.95
N ALA A 78 14.76 14.11 31.50
CA ALA A 78 16.06 13.47 31.71
C ALA A 78 16.00 12.22 32.60
N LYS A 79 15.02 12.11 33.51
CA LYS A 79 14.92 11.00 34.47
C LYS A 79 13.77 10.05 34.12
N LEU A 80 12.64 10.59 33.69
CA LEU A 80 11.38 9.86 33.58
C LEU A 80 11.08 9.42 32.15
N ASN A 81 11.53 10.19 31.15
CA ASN A 81 11.33 9.90 29.74
C ASN A 81 12.53 10.34 28.89
N PRO A 82 13.73 9.78 29.13
CA PRO A 82 14.97 10.28 28.52
C PRO A 82 15.03 10.08 26.99
N ARG A 83 14.15 9.23 26.45
CA ARG A 83 14.04 8.94 25.01
C ARG A 83 12.96 9.78 24.31
N GLY A 84 12.26 10.65 25.03
CA GLY A 84 11.21 11.49 24.46
C GLY A 84 10.05 10.68 23.87
N LEU A 85 9.67 9.57 24.52
CA LEU A 85 8.62 8.70 24.03
C LEU A 85 7.24 9.34 24.20
N PHE A 86 6.29 8.95 23.36
CA PHE A 86 4.89 9.35 23.45
C PHE A 86 3.98 8.20 23.00
N ASN A 87 2.73 8.25 23.43
CA ASN A 87 1.70 7.31 22.99
C ASN A 87 1.13 7.74 21.65
N PHE A 88 0.77 6.76 20.82
CA PHE A 88 0.07 7.01 19.56
C PHE A 88 -0.82 5.82 19.22
N SER A 89 -1.77 6.03 18.31
CA SER A 89 -2.54 4.94 17.73
C SER A 89 -2.78 5.15 16.24
N PHE A 90 -3.02 4.05 15.53
CA PHE A 90 -3.35 4.08 14.12
C PHE A 90 -4.34 2.99 13.76
N GLU A 91 -5.14 3.26 12.73
CA GLU A 91 -6.03 2.28 12.12
C GLU A 91 -5.29 1.56 10.99
N PHE A 92 -5.56 0.27 10.77
CA PHE A 92 -5.17 -0.41 9.54
C PHE A 92 -6.18 -1.47 9.07
N ALA A 93 -6.40 -1.51 7.75
CA ALA A 93 -7.08 -2.59 7.02
C ALA A 93 -6.91 -2.42 5.49
N CYS A 94 -7.58 -3.26 4.72
CA CYS A 94 -7.68 -3.21 3.25
C CYS A 94 -9.13 -3.50 2.77
N GLY A 95 -9.33 -3.60 1.45
CA GLY A 95 -10.52 -4.21 0.87
C GLY A 95 -11.74 -3.28 0.79
N ASN A 96 -11.62 -2.20 0.01
CA ASN A 96 -12.61 -1.12 -0.08
C ASN A 96 -13.57 -1.24 -1.29
N ASN A 97 -13.91 -2.46 -1.73
CA ASN A 97 -14.75 -2.66 -2.91
C ASN A 97 -16.08 -1.92 -2.78
N GLN A 98 -16.50 -1.19 -3.81
CA GLN A 98 -17.74 -0.40 -3.82
C GLN A 98 -18.86 -1.01 -4.67
N ASN A 99 -18.63 -2.20 -5.28
CA ASN A 99 -19.63 -2.92 -6.07
C ASN A 99 -20.63 -3.67 -5.16
N PRO A 100 -21.94 -3.32 -5.16
CA PRO A 100 -22.96 -3.97 -4.33
C PRO A 100 -23.13 -5.48 -4.56
N GLY A 101 -22.64 -6.04 -5.66
CA GLY A 101 -22.60 -7.49 -5.89
C GLY A 101 -21.57 -8.21 -5.02
N HIS A 102 -20.49 -7.52 -4.66
CA HIS A 102 -19.30 -8.08 -4.01
C HIS A 102 -18.87 -7.33 -2.74
N SER A 103 -19.72 -6.44 -2.23
CA SER A 103 -19.42 -5.59 -1.07
C SER A 103 -20.69 -5.01 -0.43
N ASN A 104 -20.53 -4.15 0.59
CA ASN A 104 -21.62 -3.34 1.15
C ASN A 104 -21.96 -2.08 0.29
N GLY A 105 -21.44 -1.98 -0.94
CA GLY A 105 -21.72 -0.89 -1.87
C GLY A 105 -20.95 0.41 -1.57
N PRO A 106 -21.20 1.50 -2.32
CA PRO A 106 -20.45 2.76 -2.22
C PRO A 106 -20.69 3.51 -0.91
N GLY A 107 -21.69 3.09 -0.11
CA GLY A 107 -21.96 3.67 1.20
C GLY A 107 -20.84 3.46 2.22
N LEU A 108 -19.99 2.43 2.04
CA LEU A 108 -18.81 2.17 2.89
C LEU A 108 -19.12 2.30 4.42
N PRO A 109 -20.07 1.53 4.97
CA PRO A 109 -20.53 1.70 6.35
C PRO A 109 -19.40 1.69 7.41
N PRO A 110 -18.30 0.93 7.25
CA PRO A 110 -17.20 0.95 8.21
C PRO A 110 -16.48 2.28 8.31
N PHE A 111 -16.28 3.00 7.21
CA PHE A 111 -15.77 4.38 7.29
C PHE A 111 -16.73 5.30 8.01
N ALA A 112 -18.06 5.11 7.87
CA ALA A 112 -19.03 5.88 8.64
C ALA A 112 -18.89 5.62 10.14
N THR A 113 -18.69 4.37 10.54
CA THR A 113 -18.44 3.98 11.93
C THR A 113 -17.13 4.57 12.46
N MET A 114 -16.03 4.43 11.71
CA MET A 114 -14.73 4.98 12.09
C MET A 114 -14.74 6.52 12.17
N LEU A 115 -15.47 7.20 11.27
CA LEU A 115 -15.68 8.65 11.36
C LEU A 115 -16.36 9.08 12.67
N ARG A 116 -17.31 8.28 13.18
CA ARG A 116 -17.99 8.59 14.44
C ARG A 116 -17.15 8.26 15.68
N GLN A 117 -16.40 7.16 15.63
CA GLN A 117 -15.84 6.56 16.85
C GLN A 117 -14.31 6.64 16.95
N VAL A 118 -13.60 6.76 15.83
CA VAL A 118 -12.16 6.52 15.75
C VAL A 118 -11.38 7.72 15.22
N ARG A 119 -11.96 8.54 14.33
CA ARG A 119 -11.23 9.59 13.58
C ARG A 119 -10.39 10.55 14.44
N ASP A 120 -10.84 10.86 15.66
CA ASP A 120 -10.18 11.81 16.56
C ASP A 120 -9.34 11.10 17.64
N ARG A 121 -9.33 9.76 17.65
CA ARG A 121 -8.55 8.91 18.55
C ARG A 121 -7.26 8.39 17.92
N VAL A 122 -7.25 8.20 16.60
CA VAL A 122 -6.06 7.79 15.84
C VAL A 122 -5.23 8.97 15.37
N ASN A 123 -3.91 8.76 15.29
CA ASN A 123 -2.98 9.73 14.76
C ASN A 123 -2.87 9.64 13.24
N PHE A 124 -2.98 8.43 12.69
CA PHE A 124 -2.96 8.16 11.26
C PHE A 124 -3.67 6.84 10.95
N ALA A 125 -3.82 6.53 9.67
CA ALA A 125 -4.28 5.25 9.14
C ALA A 125 -3.21 4.62 8.23
N ILE A 126 -3.21 3.30 8.12
CA ILE A 126 -2.46 2.55 7.11
C ILE A 126 -3.49 1.82 6.26
N LEU A 127 -3.63 2.24 5.01
CA LEU A 127 -4.41 1.47 4.06
C LEU A 127 -3.49 0.52 3.30
N ASN A 128 -3.67 -0.76 3.57
CA ASN A 128 -2.75 -1.80 3.17
C ASN A 128 -3.15 -2.48 1.85
N GLY A 129 -3.27 -1.69 0.77
CA GLY A 129 -3.77 -2.14 -0.52
C GLY A 129 -5.29 -2.06 -0.66
N ASP A 130 -5.76 -2.31 -1.88
CA ASP A 130 -7.19 -2.38 -2.24
C ASP A 130 -7.99 -1.13 -1.84
N TRP A 131 -7.38 0.04 -2.03
CA TRP A 131 -8.06 1.34 -1.97
C TRP A 131 -9.18 1.42 -3.01
N LEU A 132 -8.95 0.83 -4.17
CA LEU A 132 -9.96 0.65 -5.21
C LEU A 132 -10.04 -0.79 -5.72
N TYR A 133 -11.06 -1.04 -6.54
CA TYR A 133 -11.23 -2.24 -7.36
C TYR A 133 -11.49 -1.80 -8.80
N GLU A 134 -11.21 -2.66 -9.77
CA GLU A 134 -11.29 -2.29 -11.17
C GLU A 134 -12.70 -1.92 -11.60
N SER A 135 -12.85 -0.64 -11.92
CA SER A 135 -14.03 -0.08 -12.55
C SER A 135 -13.61 1.00 -13.52
N ARG A 136 -14.39 1.25 -14.58
CA ARG A 136 -14.08 2.26 -15.60
C ARG A 136 -12.76 2.04 -16.33
N ARG A 137 -12.21 0.83 -16.30
CA ARG A 137 -10.95 0.51 -16.98
C ARG A 137 -11.09 0.53 -18.51
N GLU A 138 -12.31 0.52 -19.01
CA GLU A 138 -12.68 0.72 -20.40
C GLU A 138 -12.64 2.18 -20.88
N TYR A 139 -12.40 3.16 -19.98
CA TYR A 139 -12.35 4.58 -20.34
C TYR A 139 -11.20 4.87 -21.31
N GLN A 140 -11.50 5.57 -22.40
CA GLN A 140 -10.59 5.75 -23.53
C GLN A 140 -9.91 7.13 -23.54
N PRO A 141 -8.72 7.26 -24.15
CA PRO A 141 -8.00 8.54 -24.24
C PRO A 141 -8.84 9.69 -24.80
N GLN A 142 -9.67 9.46 -25.83
CA GLN A 142 -10.52 10.49 -26.43
C GLN A 142 -11.58 11.01 -25.44
N GLN A 143 -12.11 10.13 -24.59
CA GLN A 143 -13.06 10.52 -23.54
C GLN A 143 -12.35 11.38 -22.48
N TRP A 144 -11.12 10.99 -22.11
CA TRP A 144 -10.30 11.74 -21.17
C TRP A 144 -9.90 13.11 -21.72
N LEU A 145 -9.43 13.21 -22.97
CA LEU A 145 -9.09 14.47 -23.63
C LEU A 145 -10.28 15.44 -23.65
N LYS A 146 -11.48 14.93 -23.97
CA LYS A 146 -12.72 15.70 -23.85
C LYS A 146 -13.04 16.11 -22.42
N GLN A 147 -12.79 15.24 -21.43
CA GLN A 147 -12.99 15.55 -20.00
C GLN A 147 -12.04 16.64 -19.49
N VAL A 148 -10.80 16.67 -19.96
CA VAL A 148 -9.79 17.69 -19.58
C VAL A 148 -9.78 18.91 -20.50
N ASP A 149 -10.58 18.87 -21.57
CA ASP A 149 -10.78 19.92 -22.57
C ASP A 149 -9.51 20.29 -23.33
N ILE A 150 -8.89 19.26 -23.93
CA ILE A 150 -7.63 19.37 -24.68
C ILE A 150 -7.75 18.65 -26.02
N ASN A 151 -7.09 19.20 -27.04
CA ASN A 151 -7.06 18.64 -28.39
C ASN A 151 -6.16 17.41 -28.48
N ASP A 152 -6.46 16.51 -29.41
CA ASP A 152 -5.71 15.26 -29.62
C ASP A 152 -4.19 15.47 -29.82
N GLY A 153 -3.79 16.56 -30.51
CA GLY A 153 -2.38 16.89 -30.75
C GLY A 153 -1.57 17.17 -29.48
N ASP A 154 -2.24 17.57 -28.40
CA ASP A 154 -1.62 17.95 -27.13
C ASP A 154 -1.67 16.80 -26.09
N THR A 155 -1.99 15.58 -26.52
CA THR A 155 -2.05 14.40 -25.65
C THR A 155 -0.72 14.19 -24.91
N PRO A 156 -0.66 14.14 -23.57
CA PRO A 156 0.59 13.98 -22.82
C PRO A 156 1.37 12.72 -23.16
N ALA A 157 2.69 12.73 -22.95
CA ALA A 157 3.57 11.63 -23.34
C ALA A 157 3.19 10.31 -22.67
N VAL A 158 2.82 10.35 -21.38
CA VAL A 158 2.38 9.16 -20.63
C VAL A 158 1.14 8.52 -21.24
N VAL A 159 0.17 9.31 -21.72
CA VAL A 159 -1.06 8.81 -22.34
C VAL A 159 -0.77 8.24 -23.73
N ARG A 160 0.20 8.80 -24.47
CA ARG A 160 0.63 8.23 -25.76
C ARG A 160 1.36 6.90 -25.61
N VAL A 161 2.16 6.74 -24.57
CA VAL A 161 2.91 5.48 -24.31
C VAL A 161 2.02 4.42 -23.68
N ALA A 162 1.22 4.80 -22.68
CA ALA A 162 0.36 3.92 -21.89
C ALA A 162 -1.10 4.42 -21.88
N PRO A 163 -1.84 4.34 -23.01
CA PRO A 163 -3.17 4.94 -23.15
C PRO A 163 -4.20 4.47 -22.14
N SER A 164 -4.12 3.21 -21.69
CA SER A 164 -5.00 2.62 -20.68
C SER A 164 -4.87 3.25 -19.28
N ILE A 165 -3.86 4.10 -19.03
CA ILE A 165 -3.73 4.82 -17.74
C ILE A 165 -4.96 5.67 -17.44
N VAL A 166 -5.62 6.21 -18.47
CA VAL A 166 -6.81 7.06 -18.31
C VAL A 166 -7.99 6.30 -17.70
N GLY A 167 -8.08 4.99 -17.94
CA GLY A 167 -9.04 4.10 -17.28
C GLY A 167 -8.76 3.94 -15.79
N VAL A 168 -7.48 3.85 -15.41
CA VAL A 168 -7.07 3.79 -14.00
C VAL A 168 -7.36 5.11 -13.29
N TRP A 169 -7.03 6.24 -13.93
CA TRP A 169 -7.38 7.56 -13.40
C TRP A 169 -8.88 7.75 -13.24
N GLN A 170 -9.69 7.33 -14.22
CA GLN A 170 -11.15 7.38 -14.11
C GLN A 170 -11.70 6.48 -13.01
N ASN A 171 -11.05 5.34 -12.74
CA ASN A 171 -11.36 4.46 -11.61
C ASN A 171 -11.19 5.19 -10.27
N TYR A 172 -10.07 5.88 -10.06
CA TYR A 172 -9.82 6.66 -8.83
C TYR A 172 -10.86 7.77 -8.65
N LYS A 173 -11.17 8.52 -9.72
CA LYS A 173 -12.22 9.56 -9.69
C LYS A 173 -13.56 8.98 -9.26
N GLN A 174 -13.98 7.86 -9.84
CA GLN A 174 -15.23 7.21 -9.46
C GLN A 174 -15.25 6.85 -7.97
N PHE A 175 -14.19 6.22 -7.45
CA PHE A 175 -14.13 5.78 -6.05
C PHE A 175 -14.15 6.95 -5.07
N LEU A 176 -13.50 8.08 -5.41
CA LEU A 176 -13.55 9.32 -4.62
C LEU A 176 -14.92 9.99 -4.68
N GLU A 177 -15.58 9.98 -5.83
CA GLU A 177 -16.87 10.65 -6.06
C GLU A 177 -18.02 9.93 -5.36
N GLN A 178 -18.12 8.60 -5.50
CA GLN A 178 -19.24 7.83 -4.94
C GLN A 178 -18.99 7.41 -3.48
N GLY A 179 -17.73 7.21 -3.07
CA GLY A 179 -17.34 6.74 -1.75
C GLY A 179 -17.25 7.85 -0.69
N GLN A 180 -18.36 8.53 -0.40
CA GLN A 180 -18.35 9.75 0.43
C GLN A 180 -17.74 9.57 1.83
N ASN A 181 -17.99 8.44 2.50
CA ASN A 181 -17.44 8.17 3.84
C ASN A 181 -15.91 7.99 3.80
N MET A 182 -15.38 7.25 2.82
CA MET A 182 -13.94 7.09 2.63
C MET A 182 -13.27 8.41 2.23
N ALA A 183 -13.87 9.17 1.30
CA ALA A 183 -13.36 10.48 0.92
C ALA A 183 -13.35 11.46 2.11
N THR A 184 -14.36 11.38 3.00
CA THR A 184 -14.41 12.19 4.22
C THR A 184 -13.36 11.74 5.24
N TRP A 185 -13.16 10.43 5.40
CA TRP A 185 -12.09 9.89 6.26
C TRP A 185 -10.72 10.45 5.89
N HIS A 186 -10.35 10.38 4.60
CA HIS A 186 -9.05 10.89 4.14
C HIS A 186 -8.91 12.42 4.21
N ARG A 187 -9.99 13.18 4.38
CA ARG A 187 -9.93 14.62 4.70
C ARG A 187 -9.63 14.92 6.16
N HIS A 188 -9.79 13.94 7.05
CA HIS A 188 -9.71 14.11 8.49
C HIS A 188 -8.60 13.30 9.18
N VAL A 189 -8.14 12.22 8.53
CA VAL A 189 -7.16 11.28 9.09
C VAL A 189 -5.98 11.15 8.12
N PRO A 190 -4.76 11.58 8.51
CA PRO A 190 -3.55 11.31 7.74
C PRO A 190 -3.40 9.82 7.44
N SER A 191 -3.02 9.45 6.23
CA SER A 191 -2.97 8.06 5.80
C SER A 191 -1.65 7.75 5.11
N PHE A 192 -1.11 6.55 5.38
CA PHE A 192 -0.04 5.93 4.61
C PHE A 192 -0.62 4.80 3.77
N PHE A 193 -0.05 4.58 2.58
CA PHE A 193 -0.62 3.66 1.61
C PHE A 193 0.39 2.61 1.15
N THR A 194 -0.06 1.38 0.98
CA THR A 194 0.55 0.43 0.05
C THR A 194 -0.43 0.21 -1.10
N TYR A 195 0.07 -0.11 -2.29
CA TYR A 195 -0.78 -0.67 -3.34
C TYR A 195 -0.76 -2.19 -3.23
N ASP A 196 -1.84 -2.83 -3.67
CA ASP A 196 -1.85 -4.25 -3.95
C ASP A 196 -2.20 -4.52 -5.41
N ASP A 197 -2.87 -5.62 -5.71
CA ASP A 197 -3.19 -6.00 -7.08
C ASP A 197 -4.30 -5.14 -7.66
N HIS A 198 -5.35 -4.78 -6.93
CA HIS A 198 -6.48 -4.04 -7.50
C HIS A 198 -6.16 -2.59 -7.92
N GLU A 199 -5.15 -1.93 -7.33
CA GLU A 199 -4.57 -0.69 -7.87
C GLU A 199 -3.97 -0.88 -9.27
N ILE A 200 -3.56 -2.10 -9.60
CA ILE A 200 -2.96 -2.52 -10.85
C ILE A 200 -4.02 -3.26 -11.69
N LEU A 201 -4.13 -4.57 -11.48
CA LEU A 201 -5.04 -5.57 -12.01
C LEU A 201 -5.03 -6.78 -11.06
N ASN A 202 -6.22 -7.27 -10.75
CA ASN A 202 -6.49 -8.40 -9.85
C ASN A 202 -5.63 -9.60 -10.21
N ASP A 203 -5.05 -10.24 -9.19
CA ASP A 203 -4.15 -11.37 -9.28
C ASP A 203 -2.94 -11.11 -10.22
N VAL A 204 -2.35 -9.92 -10.12
CA VAL A 204 -1.07 -9.64 -10.78
C VAL A 204 0.07 -10.43 -10.12
N TRP A 205 0.61 -11.41 -10.85
CA TRP A 205 1.70 -12.26 -10.38
C TRP A 205 2.92 -12.15 -11.29
N GLY A 206 4.09 -12.34 -10.69
CA GLY A 206 5.32 -12.54 -11.44
C GLY A 206 5.86 -11.30 -12.15
N ALA A 207 5.37 -10.10 -11.82
CA ALA A 207 5.86 -8.83 -12.36
C ALA A 207 7.38 -8.62 -12.17
N GLY A 208 8.03 -9.36 -11.28
CA GLY A 208 9.47 -9.43 -11.07
C GLY A 208 10.23 -10.56 -11.80
N THR A 209 9.59 -11.30 -12.72
CA THR A 209 10.15 -12.53 -13.35
C THR A 209 10.60 -12.27 -14.79
N PRO A 210 11.90 -12.08 -15.08
CA PRO A 210 12.37 -11.92 -16.45
C PRO A 210 11.90 -13.07 -17.36
N GLY A 211 11.42 -12.71 -18.55
CA GLY A 211 10.88 -13.64 -19.54
C GLY A 211 9.41 -14.01 -19.34
N LEU A 212 8.74 -13.55 -18.27
CA LEU A 212 7.31 -13.72 -18.14
C LEU A 212 6.58 -12.80 -19.13
N ARG A 213 5.91 -13.40 -20.12
CA ARG A 213 4.94 -12.72 -20.98
C ARG A 213 3.54 -12.87 -20.39
N ASP A 214 3.07 -11.83 -19.72
CA ASP A 214 1.79 -11.85 -19.03
C ASP A 214 1.16 -10.46 -19.01
N ARG A 215 -0.09 -10.35 -19.48
CA ARG A 215 -0.82 -9.08 -19.62
C ARG A 215 -0.94 -8.33 -18.30
N ARG A 216 -1.28 -9.04 -17.22
CA ARG A 216 -1.51 -8.44 -15.89
C ARG A 216 -0.17 -8.00 -15.31
N ALA A 217 0.86 -8.83 -15.40
CA ALA A 217 2.20 -8.54 -14.90
C ALA A 217 2.78 -7.24 -15.51
N VAL A 218 2.69 -7.09 -16.83
CA VAL A 218 3.24 -5.92 -17.54
C VAL A 218 2.36 -4.67 -17.47
N PHE A 219 1.21 -4.75 -16.77
CA PHE A 219 0.38 -3.59 -16.46
C PHE A 219 0.79 -2.88 -15.16
N ARG A 220 1.64 -3.52 -14.33
CA ARG A 220 2.10 -3.02 -13.02
C ARG A 220 2.45 -1.54 -13.06
N ASP A 221 3.36 -1.14 -13.93
CA ASP A 221 3.89 0.22 -13.93
C ASP A 221 2.84 1.28 -14.33
N VAL A 222 1.84 0.90 -15.14
CA VAL A 222 0.71 1.77 -15.49
C VAL A 222 -0.18 2.02 -14.28
N GLY A 223 -0.53 0.95 -13.55
CA GLY A 223 -1.29 1.03 -12.30
C GLY A 223 -0.56 1.81 -11.22
N VAL A 224 0.72 1.48 -10.98
CA VAL A 224 1.56 2.14 -9.97
C VAL A 224 1.77 3.62 -10.29
N ARG A 225 1.90 4.01 -11.56
CA ARG A 225 1.95 5.42 -11.94
C ARG A 225 0.67 6.15 -11.52
N ALA A 226 -0.49 5.62 -11.88
CA ALA A 226 -1.77 6.22 -11.49
C ALA A 226 -1.95 6.26 -9.95
N TRP A 227 -1.52 5.21 -9.25
CA TRP A 227 -1.51 5.21 -7.78
C TRP A 227 -0.66 6.33 -7.19
N TYR A 228 0.52 6.63 -7.77
CA TYR A 228 1.31 7.79 -7.34
C TYR A 228 0.69 9.14 -7.70
N ASP A 229 -0.12 9.21 -8.76
CA ASP A 229 -0.84 10.43 -9.11
C ASP A 229 -1.95 10.73 -8.08
N TYR A 230 -2.53 9.71 -7.43
CA TYR A 230 -3.67 9.86 -6.51
C TYR A 230 -3.34 9.70 -5.02
N LEU A 231 -2.52 8.73 -4.64
CA LEU A 231 -2.28 8.32 -3.25
C LEU A 231 -0.79 8.33 -2.88
N GLY A 232 0.03 7.63 -3.67
CA GLY A 232 1.41 7.30 -3.32
C GLY A 232 2.34 8.49 -3.14
N TRP A 233 1.98 9.68 -3.65
CA TRP A 233 2.71 10.94 -3.42
C TRP A 233 2.77 11.32 -1.94
N SER A 234 1.82 10.85 -1.12
CA SER A 234 1.74 11.15 0.32
C SER A 234 2.74 10.35 1.16
N ASN A 235 3.30 9.27 0.60
CA ASN A 235 4.24 8.42 1.32
C ASN A 235 5.64 9.06 1.38
N PRO A 236 6.34 8.95 2.53
CA PRO A 236 7.69 9.48 2.72
C PRO A 236 8.75 8.53 2.12
N THR A 237 8.65 8.25 0.82
CA THR A 237 9.59 7.36 0.11
C THR A 237 10.92 8.05 -0.19
N GLU A 238 12.02 7.30 -0.06
CA GLU A 238 13.37 7.73 -0.42
C GLU A 238 13.68 7.55 -1.91
N PHE A 239 12.72 7.05 -2.70
CA PHE A 239 12.87 6.77 -4.12
C PHE A 239 12.10 7.79 -4.98
N PRO A 240 12.49 9.09 -5.05
CA PRO A 240 11.70 10.11 -5.74
C PRO A 240 11.64 9.94 -7.28
N GLN A 241 12.50 9.11 -7.87
CA GLN A 241 12.47 8.85 -9.32
C GLN A 241 11.10 8.28 -9.75
N PRO A 242 10.41 8.90 -10.72
CA PRO A 242 9.15 8.37 -11.22
C PRO A 242 9.38 7.13 -12.10
N VAL A 243 8.31 6.39 -12.37
CA VAL A 243 8.31 5.39 -13.45
C VAL A 243 8.68 6.10 -14.76
N HIS A 244 9.69 5.57 -15.46
CA HIS A 244 10.05 6.03 -16.79
C HIS A 244 9.16 5.33 -17.82
N PHE A 245 8.56 6.09 -18.73
CA PHE A 245 7.76 5.59 -19.85
C PHE A 245 8.43 5.99 -21.16
N GLY A 246 8.54 5.05 -22.10
CA GLY A 246 9.17 5.32 -23.38
C GLY A 246 8.61 4.49 -24.53
N ARG A 247 9.05 4.82 -25.73
CA ARG A 247 8.71 4.10 -26.96
C ARG A 247 9.97 3.86 -27.77
N GLY A 248 10.42 2.61 -27.80
CA GLY A 248 11.73 2.24 -28.33
C GLY A 248 11.64 1.16 -29.40
N LYS A 249 12.66 1.09 -30.25
CA LYS A 249 12.85 0.02 -31.23
C LYS A 249 13.53 -1.18 -30.56
N VAL A 250 13.04 -2.36 -30.87
CA VAL A 250 13.62 -3.66 -30.50
C VAL A 250 13.86 -4.47 -31.77
N ARG A 251 14.75 -5.46 -31.68
CA ARG A 251 15.13 -6.31 -32.83
C ARG A 251 15.21 -7.76 -32.39
N LYS A 252 14.67 -8.65 -33.21
CA LYS A 252 14.67 -10.10 -33.01
C LYS A 252 16.07 -10.62 -32.68
N GLY A 253 16.17 -11.44 -31.64
CA GLY A 253 17.42 -12.01 -31.16
C GLY A 253 18.40 -10.97 -30.64
N LYS A 254 17.91 -9.80 -30.18
CA LYS A 254 18.72 -8.76 -29.53
C LYS A 254 18.16 -8.42 -28.16
N SER A 255 19.10 -8.11 -27.27
CA SER A 255 18.89 -7.70 -25.88
C SER A 255 18.99 -6.18 -25.70
N VAL A 256 18.54 -5.37 -26.66
CA VAL A 256 18.71 -3.91 -26.60
C VAL A 256 17.42 -3.21 -27.01
N ILE A 257 17.00 -2.24 -26.19
CA ILE A 257 15.96 -1.26 -26.54
C ILE A 257 16.67 0.03 -26.96
N GLU A 258 16.33 0.52 -28.15
CA GLU A 258 16.84 1.77 -28.72
C GLU A 258 15.73 2.82 -28.75
N ASP A 259 15.84 3.84 -27.90
CA ASP A 259 14.86 4.92 -27.78
C ASP A 259 15.55 6.28 -27.99
N PRO A 260 15.40 6.88 -29.19
CA PRO A 260 16.00 8.18 -29.51
C PRO A 260 15.47 9.34 -28.65
N ALA A 261 14.30 9.19 -28.02
CA ALA A 261 13.72 10.22 -27.16
C ALA A 261 14.16 10.08 -25.70
N ALA A 262 14.58 8.88 -25.28
CA ALA A 262 15.06 8.63 -23.93
C ALA A 262 16.47 9.17 -23.67
N ASP A 263 16.75 9.46 -22.40
CA ASP A 263 18.09 9.67 -21.88
C ASP A 263 18.31 8.74 -20.69
N PHE A 264 18.69 7.49 -20.98
CA PHE A 264 18.90 6.46 -19.96
C PHE A 264 20.07 6.77 -19.02
N THR A 265 20.97 7.70 -19.38
CA THR A 265 22.08 8.10 -18.51
C THR A 265 21.61 8.93 -17.31
N LYS A 266 20.37 9.43 -17.34
CA LYS A 266 19.73 10.14 -16.24
C LYS A 266 18.98 9.22 -15.27
N LEU A 267 18.89 7.92 -15.55
CA LEU A 267 18.22 6.98 -14.67
C LEU A 267 19.14 6.61 -13.50
N ASP A 268 18.61 6.74 -12.29
CA ASP A 268 19.15 6.09 -11.12
C ASP A 268 18.60 4.66 -11.04
N LEU A 269 19.42 3.68 -11.42
CA LEU A 269 19.05 2.27 -11.39
C LEU A 269 18.88 1.72 -9.96
N GLN A 270 19.38 2.40 -8.93
CA GLN A 270 19.13 1.99 -7.54
C GLN A 270 17.69 2.26 -7.10
N GLN A 271 17.01 3.20 -7.74
CA GLN A 271 15.60 3.51 -7.49
C GLN A 271 14.66 2.76 -8.46
N ALA A 272 15.22 2.18 -9.51
CA ALA A 272 14.47 1.46 -10.53
C ALA A 272 14.09 0.04 -10.08
N ASN A 273 12.97 -0.41 -10.63
CA ASN A 273 12.60 -1.82 -10.74
C ASN A 273 13.04 -2.36 -12.11
N ASN A 274 12.54 -3.52 -12.48
CA ASN A 274 12.72 -4.11 -13.80
C ASN A 274 11.92 -3.36 -14.88
N LEU A 275 12.26 -3.64 -16.13
CA LEU A 275 11.62 -3.07 -17.31
C LEU A 275 10.45 -3.95 -17.76
N HIS A 276 9.33 -3.34 -18.11
CA HIS A 276 8.20 -4.03 -18.73
C HIS A 276 7.99 -3.51 -20.14
N ILE A 277 7.98 -4.41 -21.13
CA ILE A 277 7.37 -4.10 -22.43
C ILE A 277 5.87 -4.35 -22.29
N HIS A 278 5.07 -3.35 -22.61
CA HIS A 278 3.64 -3.35 -22.34
C HIS A 278 2.90 -4.32 -23.26
N TRP A 279 1.73 -4.80 -22.82
CA TRP A 279 0.84 -5.62 -23.64
C TRP A 279 0.39 -4.86 -24.91
N GLY A 280 0.08 -3.57 -24.76
CA GLY A 280 -0.15 -2.64 -25.88
C GLY A 280 -1.56 -2.62 -26.46
N THR A 281 -2.51 -3.41 -25.95
CA THR A 281 -3.91 -3.37 -26.41
C THR A 281 -4.73 -2.29 -25.69
N PRO A 282 -5.82 -1.77 -26.29
CA PRO A 282 -6.75 -0.85 -25.60
C PRO A 282 -7.40 -1.45 -24.35
N THR A 283 -7.45 -2.78 -24.27
CA THR A 283 -8.06 -3.54 -23.18
C THR A 283 -7.05 -3.99 -22.12
N ALA A 284 -5.78 -3.57 -22.21
CA ALA A 284 -4.69 -4.06 -21.35
C ALA A 284 -5.01 -3.92 -19.85
N GLY A 285 -5.72 -2.86 -19.45
CA GLY A 285 -6.10 -2.58 -18.07
C GLY A 285 -7.48 -3.10 -17.63
N ILE A 286 -8.19 -3.89 -18.44
CA ILE A 286 -9.52 -4.42 -18.12
C ILE A 286 -9.39 -5.73 -17.33
N ASN A 287 -10.10 -5.86 -16.22
CA ASN A 287 -10.14 -7.08 -15.40
C ASN A 287 -11.12 -8.11 -15.97
N ASP A 288 -10.74 -8.74 -17.09
CA ASP A 288 -11.46 -9.85 -17.72
C ASP A 288 -10.49 -10.99 -18.03
N ASN A 289 -10.84 -12.20 -17.58
CA ASN A 289 -10.04 -13.41 -17.79
C ASN A 289 -9.97 -13.83 -19.26
N ALA A 290 -11.00 -13.53 -20.06
CA ALA A 290 -11.01 -13.87 -21.48
C ALA A 290 -9.93 -13.13 -22.28
N LEU A 291 -9.37 -12.06 -21.70
CA LEU A 291 -8.26 -11.29 -22.29
C LEU A 291 -6.88 -11.83 -21.92
N ASP A 292 -6.79 -12.76 -20.96
CA ASP A 292 -5.51 -13.30 -20.52
C ASP A 292 -4.92 -14.24 -21.58
N GLY A 293 -3.69 -13.97 -22.01
CA GLY A 293 -3.02 -14.70 -23.09
C GLY A 293 -3.48 -14.32 -24.51
N VAL A 294 -4.45 -13.41 -24.66
CA VAL A 294 -5.02 -13.03 -25.97
C VAL A 294 -4.46 -11.70 -26.47
N GLY A 295 -3.93 -11.72 -27.69
CA GLY A 295 -3.37 -10.54 -28.34
C GLY A 295 -2.06 -10.06 -27.70
N GLY A 296 -1.85 -8.75 -27.73
CA GLY A 296 -0.62 -8.09 -27.28
C GLY A 296 0.58 -8.35 -28.18
N THR A 297 1.61 -7.51 -28.08
CA THR A 297 2.85 -7.73 -28.83
C THR A 297 3.55 -9.04 -28.38
N PRO A 298 4.20 -9.79 -29.29
CA PRO A 298 5.06 -10.90 -28.91
C PRO A 298 6.24 -10.51 -28.01
N ASN A 299 6.70 -9.25 -28.08
CA ASN A 299 7.70 -8.70 -27.17
C ASN A 299 7.15 -8.26 -25.82
N ALA A 300 5.83 -8.34 -25.58
CA ALA A 300 5.28 -8.01 -24.27
C ALA A 300 5.89 -8.93 -23.22
N GLY A 301 6.41 -8.35 -22.13
CA GLY A 301 7.00 -9.17 -21.08
C GLY A 301 7.78 -8.39 -20.06
N VAL A 302 8.25 -9.16 -19.08
CA VAL A 302 9.08 -8.68 -17.99
C VAL A 302 10.55 -8.86 -18.36
N TYR A 303 11.34 -7.80 -18.21
CA TYR A 303 12.76 -7.77 -18.59
C TYR A 303 13.64 -7.27 -17.45
N ARG A 304 14.74 -7.97 -17.20
CA ARG A 304 15.82 -7.46 -16.35
C ARG A 304 16.57 -6.35 -17.08
N ILE A 305 16.89 -5.26 -16.39
CA ILE A 305 17.85 -4.27 -16.89
C ILE A 305 19.25 -4.80 -16.61
N VAL A 306 20.03 -5.04 -17.66
CA VAL A 306 21.41 -5.54 -17.54
C VAL A 306 22.37 -4.38 -17.31
N ARG A 307 22.28 -3.33 -18.14
CA ARG A 307 23.05 -2.08 -18.01
C ARG A 307 22.56 -1.02 -18.99
N VAL A 308 22.79 0.25 -18.66
CA VAL A 308 22.68 1.36 -19.62
C VAL A 308 23.88 1.30 -20.58
N LEU A 309 23.62 1.36 -21.89
CA LEU A 309 24.67 1.37 -22.93
C LEU A 309 25.03 2.78 -23.41
N GLY A 310 24.18 3.75 -23.10
CA GLY A 310 24.35 5.16 -23.45
C GLY A 310 23.01 5.88 -23.37
N LYS A 311 22.95 7.12 -23.85
CA LYS A 311 21.77 7.99 -23.79
C LYS A 311 20.50 7.31 -24.33
N HIS A 312 20.61 6.68 -25.49
CA HIS A 312 19.46 6.18 -26.25
C HIS A 312 19.36 4.65 -26.29
N ARG A 313 20.21 3.92 -25.55
CA ARG A 313 20.29 2.47 -25.62
C ARG A 313 20.43 1.84 -24.24
N ILE A 314 19.60 0.84 -23.96
CA ILE A 314 19.65 0.06 -22.71
C ILE A 314 19.66 -1.44 -23.02
N LYS A 315 20.54 -2.19 -22.33
CA LYS A 315 20.62 -3.65 -22.46
C LYS A 315 19.65 -4.32 -21.49
N VAL A 316 18.86 -5.26 -22.01
CA VAL A 316 17.82 -5.99 -21.28
C VAL A 316 17.96 -7.51 -21.44
N GLU A 317 17.31 -8.27 -20.57
CA GLU A 317 17.21 -9.73 -20.68
C GLU A 317 15.81 -10.22 -20.29
N PRO A 318 15.19 -11.16 -21.02
CA PRO A 318 15.73 -11.91 -22.17
C PRO A 318 15.87 -11.09 -23.47
N GLU A 319 16.31 -11.75 -24.55
CA GLU A 319 16.27 -11.18 -25.91
C GLU A 319 14.83 -10.92 -26.36
N THR A 320 14.67 -10.04 -27.34
CA THR A 320 13.38 -9.71 -27.96
C THR A 320 13.09 -10.62 -29.15
N GLU A 321 11.82 -10.93 -29.37
CA GLU A 321 11.30 -11.94 -30.30
C GLU A 321 11.10 -11.40 -31.73
N LEU A 322 10.73 -10.12 -31.86
CA LEU A 322 10.41 -9.48 -33.14
C LEU A 322 11.06 -8.11 -33.31
N ASP A 323 11.23 -7.70 -34.57
CA ASP A 323 11.58 -6.34 -34.96
C ASP A 323 10.34 -5.45 -34.91
N GLU A 324 10.28 -4.54 -33.94
CA GLU A 324 9.14 -3.62 -33.80
C GLU A 324 9.48 -2.39 -32.96
N THR A 325 8.54 -1.45 -32.88
CA THR A 325 8.59 -0.33 -31.94
C THR A 325 7.58 -0.58 -30.82
N VAL A 326 8.07 -0.72 -29.59
CA VAL A 326 7.27 -1.07 -28.42
C VAL A 326 7.10 0.10 -27.46
N SER A 327 5.96 0.14 -26.76
CA SER A 327 5.82 0.89 -25.51
C SER A 327 6.43 0.11 -24.36
N TYR A 328 7.19 0.78 -23.50
CA TYR A 328 7.79 0.16 -22.33
C TYR A 328 7.79 1.11 -21.14
N SER A 329 8.02 0.53 -19.96
CA SER A 329 8.27 1.27 -18.72
C SER A 329 9.44 0.67 -17.96
N ILE A 330 10.13 1.53 -17.20
CA ILE A 330 11.07 1.12 -16.16
C ILE A 330 10.41 1.49 -14.83
N GLY A 331 10.01 0.47 -14.08
CA GLY A 331 9.32 0.64 -12.82
C GLY A 331 10.17 1.37 -11.78
N ARG A 332 9.53 1.77 -10.69
CA ARG A 332 10.19 2.38 -9.53
C ARG A 332 9.96 1.54 -8.29
N ARG A 333 10.83 1.69 -7.30
CA ARG A 333 10.63 1.12 -5.96
C ARG A 333 9.64 1.95 -5.14
N SER A 334 8.84 1.25 -4.34
CA SER A 334 7.76 1.87 -3.56
C SER A 334 7.71 1.47 -2.09
N TYR A 335 8.61 0.58 -1.65
CA TYR A 335 8.80 0.29 -0.22
C TYR A 335 9.48 1.46 0.50
N TYR A 336 9.24 1.61 1.80
CA TYR A 336 9.85 2.66 2.62
C TYR A 336 9.75 2.32 4.11
N ARG A 337 10.43 3.11 4.95
CA ARG A 337 10.39 2.98 6.41
C ARG A 337 10.02 4.31 7.04
N ILE A 338 9.26 4.25 8.13
CA ILE A 338 9.09 5.40 9.04
C ILE A 338 9.39 4.99 10.48
N ARG A 339 9.85 5.96 11.26
CA ARG A 339 10.13 5.83 12.70
C ARG A 339 9.15 6.71 13.47
N ILE A 340 8.39 6.11 14.38
CA ILE A 340 7.45 6.84 15.25
C ILE A 340 7.74 6.42 16.69
N ALA A 341 8.20 7.38 17.52
CA ALA A 341 8.67 7.11 18.87
C ALA A 341 9.64 5.89 18.90
N ASN A 342 9.32 4.86 19.68
CA ASN A 342 10.08 3.62 19.79
C ASN A 342 9.64 2.50 18.80
N CYS A 343 8.96 2.84 17.70
CA CYS A 343 8.48 1.88 16.70
C CYS A 343 9.14 2.15 15.34
N ASP A 344 9.61 1.09 14.67
CA ASP A 344 9.98 1.12 13.26
C ASP A 344 8.91 0.41 12.42
N LEU A 345 8.39 1.10 11.41
CA LEU A 345 7.36 0.59 10.50
C LEU A 345 7.96 0.46 9.10
N PHE A 346 8.07 -0.77 8.61
CA PHE A 346 8.57 -1.13 7.29
C PHE A 346 7.41 -1.42 6.35
N PHE A 347 7.19 -0.56 5.36
CA PHE A 347 6.19 -0.73 4.33
C PHE A 347 6.79 -1.51 3.17
N THR A 348 6.28 -2.72 2.93
CA THR A 348 6.75 -3.59 1.85
C THR A 348 5.89 -3.44 0.61
N ASP A 349 6.53 -3.58 -0.55
CA ASP A 349 5.91 -3.78 -1.85
C ASP A 349 5.98 -5.27 -2.22
N THR A 350 4.83 -5.92 -2.36
CA THR A 350 4.65 -7.36 -2.66
C THR A 350 4.19 -7.62 -4.09
N ARG A 351 4.00 -6.57 -4.91
CA ARG A 351 3.59 -6.67 -6.32
C ARG A 351 4.66 -6.14 -7.27
N GLY A 352 5.58 -5.32 -6.76
CA GLY A 352 6.69 -4.69 -7.47
C GLY A 352 7.63 -5.71 -8.12
N GLN A 353 8.39 -6.42 -7.29
CA GLN A 353 9.40 -7.39 -7.74
C GLN A 353 9.02 -8.85 -7.43
N ARG A 354 7.75 -9.12 -7.13
CA ARG A 354 7.26 -10.49 -6.90
C ARG A 354 7.55 -11.38 -8.10
N GLN A 355 8.23 -12.49 -7.84
CA GLN A 355 8.51 -13.51 -8.84
C GLN A 355 7.35 -14.49 -8.97
N MET A 356 7.28 -15.17 -10.10
CA MET A 356 6.23 -16.14 -10.39
C MET A 356 6.41 -17.35 -9.48
N HIS A 357 5.36 -17.67 -8.73
CA HIS A 357 5.35 -18.80 -7.79
C HIS A 357 4.90 -20.09 -8.47
N ASP A 358 5.06 -21.23 -7.78
CA ASP A 358 4.53 -22.53 -8.19
C ASP A 358 3.81 -23.17 -6.99
N THR A 359 2.47 -23.27 -7.06
CA THR A 359 1.66 -23.83 -5.97
C THR A 359 1.94 -25.31 -5.72
N ARG A 360 2.50 -26.03 -6.69
CA ARG A 360 2.89 -27.44 -6.56
C ARG A 360 4.25 -27.60 -5.88
N ASN A 361 5.04 -26.52 -5.83
CA ASN A 361 6.32 -26.49 -5.13
C ASN A 361 6.48 -25.17 -4.36
N PRO A 362 5.67 -24.92 -3.32
CA PRO A 362 5.70 -23.69 -2.54
C PRO A 362 7.01 -23.49 -1.77
N ALA A 363 7.83 -24.56 -1.63
CA ALA A 363 9.16 -24.54 -1.03
C ALA A 363 10.29 -24.29 -2.05
N LYS A 364 9.96 -23.95 -3.31
CA LYS A 364 10.96 -23.67 -4.35
C LYS A 364 11.94 -22.61 -3.86
N LYS A 365 13.22 -22.97 -3.84
CA LYS A 365 14.29 -22.07 -3.38
C LYS A 365 14.53 -20.96 -4.39
N GLY A 366 14.86 -19.77 -3.89
CA GLY A 366 15.35 -18.66 -4.70
C GLY A 366 14.28 -17.86 -5.44
N ILE A 367 13.00 -18.21 -5.34
CA ILE A 367 11.90 -17.30 -5.71
C ILE A 367 11.61 -16.35 -4.54
N SER A 368 11.13 -15.14 -4.87
CA SER A 368 10.96 -14.07 -3.89
C SER A 368 9.65 -13.29 -4.13
N MET A 369 8.92 -13.02 -3.05
CA MET A 369 7.78 -12.13 -2.97
C MET A 369 8.22 -10.66 -3.07
N LEU A 370 9.28 -10.27 -2.37
CA LEU A 370 9.73 -8.88 -2.31
C LEU A 370 10.73 -8.50 -3.40
N GLY A 371 11.30 -9.48 -4.07
CA GLY A 371 12.59 -9.33 -4.76
C GLY A 371 13.77 -9.32 -3.76
N PRO A 372 14.96 -9.76 -4.18
CA PRO A 372 16.10 -9.91 -3.28
C PRO A 372 16.56 -8.59 -2.65
N ILE A 373 16.47 -7.47 -3.38
CA ILE A 373 16.98 -6.18 -2.90
C ILE A 373 16.13 -5.65 -1.75
N GLN A 374 14.80 -5.72 -1.86
CA GLN A 374 13.90 -5.29 -0.81
C GLN A 374 13.91 -6.26 0.38
N ARG A 375 14.02 -7.58 0.14
CA ARG A 375 14.20 -8.57 1.21
C ARG A 375 15.44 -8.25 2.05
N ASP A 376 16.57 -7.99 1.41
CA ASP A 376 17.83 -7.74 2.11
C ASP A 376 17.78 -6.38 2.85
N TRP A 377 17.16 -5.35 2.25
CA TRP A 377 16.84 -4.09 2.93
C TRP A 377 16.00 -4.29 4.19
N LEU A 378 14.97 -5.14 4.13
CA LEU A 378 14.09 -5.42 5.26
C LEU A 378 14.83 -6.18 6.36
N LEU A 379 15.58 -7.23 6.01
CA LEU A 379 16.38 -7.99 6.96
C LEU A 379 17.40 -7.11 7.68
N GLU A 380 18.13 -6.27 6.94
CA GLU A 380 19.12 -5.36 7.53
C GLU A 380 18.46 -4.27 8.38
N GLY A 381 17.37 -3.68 7.89
CA GLY A 381 16.64 -2.65 8.61
C GLY A 381 16.08 -3.16 9.95
N VAL A 382 15.51 -4.36 9.96
CA VAL A 382 15.01 -4.98 11.21
C VAL A 382 16.15 -5.34 12.15
N ARG A 383 17.25 -5.90 11.64
CA ARG A 383 18.43 -6.27 12.44
C ARG A 383 19.09 -5.05 13.10
N SER A 384 19.21 -3.95 12.36
CA SER A 384 19.91 -2.73 12.79
C SER A 384 19.03 -1.77 13.60
N SER A 385 17.71 -1.97 13.62
CA SER A 385 16.77 -1.13 14.36
C SER A 385 17.10 -1.14 15.86
N ASP A 386 16.99 0.03 16.51
CA ASP A 386 17.07 0.22 17.97
C ASP A 386 15.67 0.47 18.60
N ALA A 387 14.60 0.30 17.82
CA ALA A 387 13.20 0.37 18.27
C ALA A 387 12.86 -0.72 19.30
N ASP A 388 11.77 -0.54 20.04
CA ASP A 388 11.22 -1.58 20.92
C ASP A 388 10.24 -2.50 20.16
N PHE A 389 9.63 -1.98 19.10
CA PHE A 389 8.66 -2.70 18.27
C PHE A 389 8.99 -2.54 16.79
N ILE A 390 8.84 -3.64 16.05
CA ILE A 390 8.99 -3.68 14.60
C ILE A 390 7.64 -4.03 13.98
N PHE A 391 7.18 -3.20 13.04
CA PHE A 391 6.01 -3.47 12.22
C PHE A 391 6.46 -3.70 10.78
N VAL A 392 5.99 -4.77 10.15
CA VAL A 392 6.21 -5.09 8.74
C VAL A 392 4.84 -5.07 8.07
N ILE A 393 4.59 -4.08 7.22
CA ILE A 393 3.32 -3.90 6.53
C ILE A 393 3.43 -4.63 5.18
N SER A 394 2.60 -5.65 4.98
CA SER A 394 2.57 -6.47 3.77
C SER A 394 1.13 -6.55 3.25
N SER A 395 0.87 -6.24 1.98
CA SER A 395 -0.50 -6.20 1.48
C SER A 395 -1.19 -7.58 1.47
N VAL A 396 -0.42 -8.67 1.43
CA VAL A 396 -0.93 -10.05 1.38
C VAL A 396 -0.62 -10.84 2.65
N ASN A 397 -1.40 -11.88 2.92
CA ASN A 397 -1.32 -12.70 4.13
C ASN A 397 -0.03 -13.50 4.23
N PHE A 398 0.46 -13.67 5.46
CA PHE A 398 1.76 -14.25 5.76
C PHE A 398 1.68 -15.76 6.02
N MET A 399 0.78 -16.18 6.92
CA MET A 399 0.64 -17.57 7.36
C MET A 399 -0.59 -18.28 6.83
N VAL A 400 -1.67 -17.54 6.58
CA VAL A 400 -2.93 -18.08 6.04
C VAL A 400 -2.92 -17.95 4.50
N PRO A 401 -3.23 -19.02 3.75
CA PRO A 401 -3.22 -18.98 2.29
C PRO A 401 -4.46 -18.27 1.73
N HIS A 402 -4.37 -17.80 0.49
CA HIS A 402 -5.51 -17.28 -0.26
C HIS A 402 -5.78 -18.18 -1.47
N VAL A 403 -6.42 -19.33 -1.25
CA VAL A 403 -6.57 -20.43 -2.23
C VAL A 403 -7.93 -20.48 -2.91
N GLY A 404 -8.88 -19.64 -2.51
CA GLY A 404 -10.24 -19.63 -3.08
C GLY A 404 -10.88 -18.25 -3.18
N GLY A 405 -12.16 -18.22 -3.56
CA GLY A 405 -12.97 -17.01 -3.68
C GLY A 405 -12.69 -16.05 -4.84
N GLY A 406 -11.49 -16.11 -5.41
CA GLY A 406 -11.16 -15.45 -6.67
C GLY A 406 -11.68 -16.23 -7.89
N LYS A 407 -12.17 -15.50 -8.92
CA LYS A 407 -12.48 -16.09 -10.25
C LYS A 407 -11.28 -16.09 -11.19
N VAL A 408 -10.23 -15.36 -10.86
CA VAL A 408 -9.02 -15.20 -11.68
C VAL A 408 -8.04 -16.31 -11.30
N ARG A 409 -7.46 -16.99 -12.31
CA ARG A 409 -6.43 -18.02 -12.14
C ARG A 409 -6.75 -19.11 -11.09
N ALA A 410 -8.02 -19.52 -10.98
CA ALA A 410 -8.51 -20.44 -9.96
C ALA A 410 -7.74 -21.76 -9.84
N ASN A 411 -7.15 -22.26 -10.94
CA ASN A 411 -6.42 -23.54 -10.95
C ASN A 411 -5.00 -23.47 -10.34
N ASN A 412 -4.47 -22.28 -10.06
CA ASN A 412 -3.16 -22.06 -9.45
C ASN A 412 -3.23 -20.92 -8.42
N LYS A 413 -4.38 -20.79 -7.73
CA LYS A 413 -4.62 -19.69 -6.80
C LYS A 413 -3.93 -20.00 -5.46
N ASP A 414 -2.90 -19.24 -5.18
CA ASP A 414 -2.48 -18.88 -3.82
C ASP A 414 -1.75 -17.55 -3.92
N ASP A 415 -2.38 -16.49 -3.41
CA ASP A 415 -1.86 -15.14 -3.57
C ASP A 415 -0.98 -14.64 -2.42
N ALA A 416 -0.86 -15.46 -1.38
CA ALA A 416 -0.20 -15.13 -0.13
C ALA A 416 1.28 -15.53 -0.10
N TRP A 417 1.96 -15.26 1.02
CA TRP A 417 3.33 -15.72 1.29
C TRP A 417 3.45 -17.25 1.40
N THR A 418 2.32 -17.97 1.40
CA THR A 418 2.23 -19.43 1.50
C THR A 418 2.69 -20.18 0.26
N VAL A 419 3.05 -19.48 -0.82
CA VAL A 419 3.76 -20.03 -1.99
C VAL A 419 5.20 -19.52 -2.14
N PHE A 420 5.72 -18.89 -1.09
CA PHE A 420 7.09 -18.38 -1.00
C PHE A 420 7.78 -18.83 0.29
N TYR A 421 7.68 -20.12 0.64
CA TYR A 421 8.18 -20.61 1.93
C TYR A 421 9.68 -20.35 2.14
N ASP A 422 10.51 -20.46 1.10
CA ASP A 422 11.96 -20.21 1.22
C ASP A 422 12.26 -18.78 1.72
N GLU A 423 11.58 -17.77 1.17
CA GLU A 423 11.75 -16.39 1.63
C GLU A 423 11.05 -16.13 2.96
N ARG A 424 9.80 -16.61 3.12
CA ARG A 424 9.02 -16.43 4.35
C ARG A 424 9.76 -16.97 5.57
N GLU A 425 10.29 -18.18 5.50
CA GLU A 425 11.00 -18.80 6.61
C GLU A 425 12.37 -18.13 6.88
N LYS A 426 13.04 -17.58 5.85
CA LYS A 426 14.24 -16.74 6.07
C LYS A 426 13.93 -15.51 6.90
N LEU A 427 12.81 -14.83 6.61
CA LEU A 427 12.35 -13.68 7.35
C LEU A 427 12.00 -14.05 8.80
N ILE A 428 11.13 -15.06 9.00
CA ILE A 428 10.73 -15.52 10.35
C ILE A 428 11.96 -15.91 11.17
N ASN A 429 12.86 -16.73 10.62
CA ASN A 429 14.04 -17.21 11.34
C ASN A 429 15.04 -16.09 11.69
N ALA A 430 15.08 -15.00 10.91
CA ALA A 430 15.89 -13.84 11.24
C ALA A 430 15.24 -13.00 12.35
N TRP A 431 13.93 -12.77 12.25
CA TRP A 431 13.15 -11.99 13.21
C TRP A 431 12.98 -12.67 14.56
N ASP A 432 12.92 -13.99 14.60
CA ASP A 432 12.78 -14.73 15.86
C ASP A 432 14.04 -14.67 16.74
N LYS A 433 15.19 -14.34 16.14
CA LYS A 433 16.49 -14.24 16.82
C LYS A 433 16.76 -12.88 17.46
N ILE A 434 15.93 -11.87 17.21
CA ILE A 434 16.12 -10.54 17.80
C ILE A 434 15.30 -10.38 19.08
N ASP A 435 15.77 -9.55 20.00
CA ASP A 435 15.10 -9.31 21.28
C ASP A 435 13.99 -8.27 21.21
N LYS A 436 13.16 -8.35 20.16
CA LYS A 436 12.09 -7.38 19.88
C LYS A 436 10.93 -8.06 19.17
N PRO A 437 9.69 -7.87 19.60
CA PRO A 437 8.54 -8.40 18.87
C PRO A 437 8.46 -7.80 17.46
N VAL A 438 8.14 -8.66 16.49
CA VAL A 438 7.92 -8.31 15.09
C VAL A 438 6.47 -8.60 14.72
N PHE A 439 5.76 -7.58 14.25
CA PHE A 439 4.35 -7.64 13.88
C PHE A 439 4.23 -7.51 12.36
N VAL A 440 3.78 -8.56 11.68
CA VAL A 440 3.44 -8.52 10.26
C VAL A 440 1.98 -8.11 10.13
N LEU A 441 1.71 -6.92 9.58
CA LEU A 441 0.36 -6.41 9.36
C LEU A 441 -0.08 -6.75 7.93
N THR A 442 -1.13 -7.55 7.79
CA THR A 442 -1.56 -8.13 6.51
C THR A 442 -2.98 -7.75 6.09
N GLY A 443 -3.24 -7.87 4.77
CA GLY A 443 -4.50 -7.50 4.11
C GLY A 443 -5.00 -8.61 3.17
N ASP A 444 -5.43 -8.24 1.95
CA ASP A 444 -5.92 -9.09 0.83
C ASP A 444 -7.09 -10.07 1.11
N LEU A 445 -6.93 -11.06 1.99
CA LEU A 445 -7.85 -12.21 2.20
C LEU A 445 -9.25 -11.87 2.77
N HIS A 446 -9.60 -10.59 2.85
CA HIS A 446 -10.90 -10.07 3.32
C HIS A 446 -11.43 -10.72 4.61
N ASN A 447 -10.57 -11.16 5.51
CA ASN A 447 -10.91 -11.68 6.83
C ASN A 447 -9.87 -11.16 7.83
N SER A 448 -10.26 -11.01 9.09
CA SER A 448 -9.37 -10.54 10.16
C SER A 448 -8.94 -11.69 11.05
N PHE A 449 -7.67 -11.71 11.46
CA PHE A 449 -7.15 -12.73 12.36
C PHE A 449 -5.84 -12.33 13.03
N VAL A 450 -5.53 -13.04 14.11
CA VAL A 450 -4.27 -12.92 14.86
C VAL A 450 -3.59 -14.27 14.92
N CYS A 451 -2.39 -14.38 14.35
CA CYS A 451 -1.57 -15.57 14.41
C CYS A 451 -0.33 -15.32 15.26
N LYS A 452 -0.17 -16.10 16.33
CA LYS A 452 1.11 -16.24 17.02
C LYS A 452 1.97 -17.23 16.25
N ILE A 453 3.04 -16.75 15.62
CA ILE A 453 3.91 -17.56 14.76
C ILE A 453 5.04 -18.17 15.59
N THR A 454 5.67 -17.34 16.41
CA THR A 454 6.64 -17.74 17.44
C THR A 454 6.33 -16.94 18.72
N ASP A 455 7.21 -17.00 19.73
CA ASP A 455 7.08 -16.09 20.88
C ASP A 455 7.38 -14.63 20.52
N ASN A 456 8.10 -14.39 19.42
CA ASN A 456 8.59 -13.08 19.02
C ASN A 456 7.93 -12.54 17.74
N VAL A 457 7.46 -13.41 16.84
CA VAL A 457 6.89 -13.04 15.54
C VAL A 457 5.40 -13.31 15.51
N TRP A 458 4.63 -12.32 15.04
CA TRP A 458 3.17 -12.34 15.00
C TRP A 458 2.66 -11.84 13.65
N GLU A 459 1.52 -12.35 13.20
CA GLU A 459 0.75 -11.78 12.10
C GLU A 459 -0.58 -11.24 12.62
N PHE A 460 -0.93 -10.04 12.16
CA PHE A 460 -2.20 -9.37 12.40
C PHE A 460 -2.82 -9.00 11.05
N ALA A 461 -3.81 -9.77 10.62
CA ALA A 461 -4.57 -9.47 9.41
C ALA A 461 -5.79 -8.62 9.78
N SER A 462 -6.08 -7.59 8.99
CA SER A 462 -7.25 -6.73 9.19
C SER A 462 -7.92 -6.44 7.86
N GLY A 463 -9.19 -6.80 7.78
CA GLY A 463 -10.02 -6.58 6.60
C GLY A 463 -11.24 -7.49 6.59
N PRO A 464 -12.21 -7.21 5.71
CA PRO A 464 -12.20 -6.12 4.75
C PRO A 464 -12.87 -4.88 5.37
N HIS A 465 -12.50 -3.70 4.89
CA HIS A 465 -13.28 -2.50 5.12
C HIS A 465 -14.65 -2.55 4.46
N ASN A 466 -14.80 -3.21 3.31
CA ASN A 466 -16.09 -3.19 2.62
C ASN A 466 -16.36 -4.40 1.72
N SER A 467 -15.31 -5.02 1.18
CA SER A 467 -15.37 -6.23 0.35
C SER A 467 -16.10 -7.39 1.04
N ASN A 468 -16.55 -8.37 0.26
CA ASN A 468 -17.06 -9.62 0.82
C ASN A 468 -15.94 -10.41 1.50
N ASN A 469 -16.26 -11.00 2.65
CA ASN A 469 -15.43 -11.97 3.33
C ASN A 469 -15.29 -13.27 2.54
N HIS A 470 -14.29 -14.06 2.92
CA HIS A 470 -14.03 -15.40 2.39
C HIS A 470 -14.56 -16.49 3.32
N TRP A 471 -14.92 -17.63 2.73
CA TRP A 471 -15.14 -18.86 3.50
C TRP A 471 -13.82 -19.42 4.00
N SER A 472 -13.87 -20.17 5.09
CA SER A 472 -12.70 -20.88 5.63
C SER A 472 -12.02 -21.84 4.62
N THR A 473 -12.78 -22.42 3.69
CA THR A 473 -12.22 -23.25 2.61
C THR A 473 -11.36 -22.47 1.61
N ASP A 474 -11.63 -21.16 1.45
CA ASP A 474 -10.79 -20.28 0.63
C ASP A 474 -9.46 -19.94 1.34
N GLU A 475 -9.34 -20.28 2.63
CA GLU A 475 -8.25 -19.95 3.56
C GLU A 475 -7.49 -21.19 4.03
N GLY A 476 -7.56 -22.29 3.28
CA GLY A 476 -6.90 -23.56 3.61
C GLY A 476 -7.49 -24.27 4.83
N ASP A 477 -8.80 -24.11 5.06
CA ASP A 477 -9.56 -24.76 6.14
C ASP A 477 -9.02 -24.47 7.55
N ARG A 478 -8.44 -23.28 7.75
CA ARG A 478 -8.01 -22.83 9.08
C ARG A 478 -9.16 -22.83 10.07
N PRO A 479 -8.94 -23.13 11.37
CA PRO A 479 -9.98 -22.97 12.38
C PRO A 479 -10.22 -21.49 12.73
N ALA A 480 -11.30 -21.22 13.46
CA ALA A 480 -11.57 -19.89 14.00
C ALA A 480 -10.52 -19.43 15.04
N ASN A 481 -9.97 -20.39 15.80
CA ASN A 481 -8.84 -20.23 16.71
C ASN A 481 -8.14 -21.60 16.94
N GLY A 482 -6.98 -21.58 17.58
CA GLY A 482 -6.19 -22.77 17.90
C GLY A 482 -5.10 -23.08 16.87
N ARG A 483 -4.59 -24.31 16.91
CA ARG A 483 -3.46 -24.74 16.09
C ARG A 483 -3.86 -24.81 14.62
N PHE A 484 -3.01 -24.26 13.77
CA PHE A 484 -3.14 -24.33 12.32
C PHE A 484 -1.76 -24.54 11.68
N GLN A 485 -1.70 -25.31 10.60
CA GLN A 485 -0.46 -25.52 9.87
C GLN A 485 -0.73 -25.59 8.37
N TYR A 486 -0.21 -24.60 7.64
CA TYR A 486 -0.19 -24.57 6.18
C TYR A 486 1.24 -24.28 5.72
N GLY A 487 1.93 -25.35 5.33
CA GLY A 487 3.37 -25.33 5.06
C GLY A 487 4.24 -25.82 6.23
N PRO A 488 5.52 -25.41 6.30
CA PRO A 488 6.50 -26.05 7.16
C PRO A 488 6.36 -25.71 8.65
N ARG A 489 5.55 -24.71 9.01
CA ARG A 489 5.48 -24.16 10.36
C ARG A 489 4.04 -24.16 10.90
N PRO A 490 3.78 -24.75 12.08
CA PRO A 490 2.53 -24.57 12.78
C PRO A 490 2.47 -23.19 13.45
N VAL A 491 1.27 -22.61 13.52
CA VAL A 491 0.97 -21.36 14.23
C VAL A 491 -0.16 -21.59 15.23
N ASP A 492 -0.34 -20.64 16.15
CA ASP A 492 -1.52 -20.57 17.04
C ASP A 492 -2.38 -19.37 16.63
N ILE A 493 -3.54 -19.64 16.02
CA ILE A 493 -4.52 -18.61 15.71
C ILE A 493 -5.21 -18.22 17.02
N ARG A 494 -4.95 -17.01 17.50
CA ARG A 494 -5.53 -16.52 18.76
C ARG A 494 -7.01 -16.18 18.61
N TRP A 495 -7.35 -15.59 17.46
CA TRP A 495 -8.69 -15.19 17.09
C TRP A 495 -8.78 -14.97 15.58
N SER A 496 -9.97 -15.16 15.02
CA SER A 496 -10.27 -14.75 13.65
C SER A 496 -11.77 -14.52 13.43
N THR A 497 -12.10 -13.72 12.43
CA THR A 497 -13.37 -13.84 11.74
C THR A 497 -13.40 -15.17 11.00
N TYR A 498 -14.52 -15.88 11.05
CA TYR A 498 -14.62 -17.22 10.49
C TYR A 498 -16.00 -17.42 9.89
N PHE A 499 -16.04 -17.82 8.61
CA PHE A 499 -17.27 -18.04 7.87
C PHE A 499 -17.27 -19.45 7.29
N ARG A 500 -18.35 -20.18 7.55
CA ARG A 500 -18.53 -21.54 7.05
C ARG A 500 -19.04 -21.54 5.59
N PRO A 501 -18.73 -22.60 4.81
CA PRO A 501 -19.15 -22.69 3.39
C PRO A 501 -20.66 -22.75 3.15
N ASP A 502 -21.47 -23.04 4.17
CA ASP A 502 -22.93 -23.06 4.09
C ASP A 502 -23.55 -21.66 4.13
N ILE A 503 -22.79 -20.62 4.48
CA ILE A 503 -23.22 -19.22 4.39
C ILE A 503 -23.22 -18.81 2.91
N PRO A 504 -24.35 -18.40 2.31
CA PRO A 504 -24.37 -17.94 0.92
C PRO A 504 -23.38 -16.79 0.69
N ARG A 505 -22.63 -16.80 -0.43
CA ARG A 505 -21.58 -15.80 -0.68
C ARG A 505 -22.04 -14.35 -0.60
N PHE A 506 -23.29 -14.06 -0.99
CA PHE A 506 -23.84 -12.70 -0.89
C PHE A 506 -24.08 -12.23 0.55
N ASN A 507 -24.12 -13.15 1.51
CA ASN A 507 -24.25 -12.86 2.94
C ASN A 507 -22.90 -12.63 3.63
N LEU A 508 -21.77 -12.83 2.97
CA LEU A 508 -20.42 -12.64 3.52
C LEU A 508 -20.01 -11.15 3.64
N ARG A 509 -20.90 -10.28 4.14
CA ARG A 509 -20.70 -8.83 4.20
C ARG A 509 -20.48 -8.37 5.63
N HIS A 510 -19.40 -8.84 6.26
CA HIS A 510 -19.07 -8.65 7.67
C HIS A 510 -17.73 -7.92 7.84
N PRO A 511 -17.72 -6.60 7.60
CA PRO A 511 -16.48 -5.85 7.63
C PRO A 511 -15.91 -5.72 9.03
N HIS A 512 -14.59 -5.60 9.13
CA HIS A 512 -13.86 -5.37 10.37
C HIS A 512 -12.70 -4.40 10.10
N TYR A 513 -12.28 -3.67 11.13
CA TYR A 513 -11.09 -2.83 11.11
C TYR A 513 -10.30 -3.01 12.41
N CYS A 514 -9.01 -2.67 12.40
CA CYS A 514 -8.13 -2.79 13.55
C CYS A 514 -7.60 -1.42 13.94
N VAL A 515 -7.65 -1.09 15.24
CA VAL A 515 -6.93 0.04 15.83
C VAL A 515 -5.77 -0.47 16.65
N VAL A 516 -4.56 -0.11 16.25
CA VAL A 516 -3.32 -0.39 16.96
C VAL A 516 -3.03 0.76 17.89
N GLN A 517 -2.91 0.47 19.19
CA GLN A 517 -2.55 1.44 20.22
C GLN A 517 -1.17 1.11 20.78
N VAL A 518 -0.28 2.10 20.80
CA VAL A 518 1.07 1.97 21.37
C VAL A 518 1.16 2.81 22.63
N ASN A 519 1.38 2.14 23.76
CA ASN A 519 1.58 2.76 25.07
C ASN A 519 3.06 2.70 25.44
N ASN A 520 3.74 3.82 25.27
CA ASN A 520 5.14 4.00 25.59
C ASN A 520 5.36 4.74 26.91
N VAL A 521 4.41 5.59 27.28
CA VAL A 521 4.42 6.40 28.51
C VAL A 521 3.08 6.32 29.22
N PHE A 522 3.07 6.61 30.53
CA PHE A 522 1.86 6.84 31.31
C PHE A 522 1.90 8.23 31.95
N ASN A 523 0.73 8.84 32.13
CA ASN A 523 0.62 10.09 32.86
C ASN A 523 0.69 9.78 34.36
N ASN A 524 1.57 10.46 35.09
CA ASN A 524 1.70 10.36 36.53
C ASN A 524 1.86 11.75 37.15
N PRO A 525 0.81 12.58 37.08
CA PRO A 525 0.91 13.99 37.42
C PRO A 525 1.01 14.17 38.95
N ILE A 526 1.62 15.28 39.37
CA ILE A 526 1.67 15.64 40.80
C ILE A 526 0.34 16.29 41.19
N GLU A 527 -0.11 17.26 40.39
CA GLU A 527 -1.43 17.88 40.53
C GLU A 527 -2.43 17.17 39.59
N PRO A 528 -3.70 16.96 40.00
CA PRO A 528 -4.67 16.17 39.22
C PRO A 528 -4.86 16.60 37.75
N ASP A 529 -4.75 17.90 37.47
CA ASP A 529 -4.99 18.48 36.14
C ASP A 529 -3.70 18.64 35.29
N ASP A 530 -2.53 18.31 35.85
CA ASP A 530 -1.26 18.43 35.15
C ASP A 530 -0.91 17.17 34.34
N THR A 531 0.18 17.23 33.60
CA THR A 531 0.71 16.09 32.84
C THR A 531 2.19 15.87 33.14
N ARG A 532 2.53 14.65 33.57
CA ARG A 532 3.91 14.21 33.78
C ARG A 532 4.09 12.83 33.16
N TRP A 533 4.71 12.81 31.98
CA TRP A 533 4.91 11.57 31.22
C TRP A 533 6.10 10.77 31.74
N ILE A 534 5.85 9.52 32.13
CA ILE A 534 6.88 8.56 32.54
C ILE A 534 6.91 7.42 31.54
N ALA A 535 8.09 7.07 31.04
CA ALA A 535 8.29 5.92 30.16
C ALA A 535 7.99 4.60 30.88
N PHE A 536 7.22 3.74 30.23
CA PHE A 536 7.07 2.37 30.70
C PHE A 536 8.43 1.65 30.63
N PRO A 537 8.82 0.87 31.67
CA PRO A 537 9.97 -0.02 31.57
C PRO A 537 9.81 -1.07 30.47
N ARG A 538 8.56 -1.49 30.25
CA ARG A 538 8.15 -2.36 29.15
C ARG A 538 6.93 -1.73 28.48
N PRO A 539 7.13 -0.96 27.40
CA PRO A 539 6.04 -0.48 26.56
C PRO A 539 5.16 -1.63 26.07
N GLN A 540 3.95 -1.31 25.60
CA GLN A 540 3.03 -2.30 25.03
C GLN A 540 2.39 -1.81 23.72
N VAL A 541 2.05 -2.77 22.87
CA VAL A 541 1.16 -2.59 21.72
C VAL A 541 -0.13 -3.35 21.99
N ILE A 542 -1.28 -2.75 21.68
CA ILE A 542 -2.60 -3.39 21.74
C ILE A 542 -3.22 -3.34 20.35
N PHE A 543 -3.57 -4.50 19.80
CA PHE A 543 -4.30 -4.64 18.54
C PHE A 543 -5.77 -4.84 18.87
N GLN A 544 -6.64 -3.91 18.47
CA GLN A 544 -8.07 -3.93 18.82
C GLN A 544 -8.91 -4.07 17.55
N TYR A 545 -9.62 -5.17 17.41
CA TYR A 545 -10.49 -5.45 16.27
C TYR A 545 -11.92 -5.04 16.57
N TYR A 546 -12.53 -4.30 15.66
CA TYR A 546 -13.90 -3.83 15.77
C TYR A 546 -14.74 -4.34 14.62
N ASN A 547 -16.01 -4.65 14.92
CA ASN A 547 -17.00 -4.88 13.88
C ASN A 547 -17.23 -3.58 13.11
N GLY A 548 -17.06 -3.59 11.79
CA GLY A 548 -17.13 -2.38 10.96
C GLY A 548 -18.51 -1.71 10.94
N LYS A 549 -19.60 -2.46 11.13
CA LYS A 549 -20.96 -1.89 11.10
C LYS A 549 -21.36 -1.23 12.41
N THR A 550 -21.02 -1.87 13.53
CA THR A 550 -21.46 -1.43 14.88
C THR A 550 -20.39 -0.65 15.62
N GLY A 551 -19.12 -0.92 15.34
CA GLY A 551 -17.99 -0.40 16.10
C GLY A 551 -17.78 -1.09 17.45
N HIS A 552 -18.46 -2.21 17.70
CA HIS A 552 -18.23 -3.01 18.90
C HIS A 552 -16.87 -3.72 18.82
N LEU A 553 -16.15 -3.73 19.93
CA LEU A 553 -14.90 -4.49 20.07
C LEU A 553 -15.22 -5.99 19.94
N ALA A 554 -14.57 -6.64 18.98
CA ALA A 554 -14.68 -8.07 18.73
C ALA A 554 -13.53 -8.85 19.39
N TYR A 555 -12.33 -8.28 19.41
CA TYR A 555 -11.14 -8.92 19.99
C TYR A 555 -10.07 -7.88 20.31
N ALA A 556 -9.21 -8.18 21.28
CA ALA A 556 -7.99 -7.42 21.52
C ALA A 556 -6.82 -8.33 21.92
N GLU A 557 -5.63 -8.06 21.38
CA GLU A 557 -4.37 -8.73 21.75
C GLU A 557 -3.37 -7.68 22.25
N SER A 558 -2.72 -7.94 23.38
CA SER A 558 -1.70 -7.04 23.92
C SER A 558 -0.35 -7.73 24.01
N ILE A 559 0.68 -7.05 23.48
CA ILE A 559 2.04 -7.57 23.45
C ILE A 559 2.97 -6.54 24.08
N LEU A 560 3.70 -6.97 25.12
CA LEU A 560 4.71 -6.17 25.80
C LEU A 560 6.05 -6.27 25.06
N ALA A 561 6.80 -5.17 25.05
CA ALA A 561 8.20 -5.20 24.68
C ALA A 561 8.98 -6.14 25.61
N LYS A 562 10.08 -6.72 25.10
CA LYS A 562 11.08 -7.36 25.96
C LYS A 562 11.73 -6.30 26.86
N PRO A 563 12.09 -6.63 28.11
CA PRO A 563 12.81 -5.71 28.98
C PRO A 563 14.12 -5.25 28.32
N ARG A 564 14.39 -3.94 28.30
CA ARG A 564 15.73 -3.46 27.91
C ARG A 564 16.73 -3.86 28.99
N PRO A 565 17.95 -4.31 28.62
CA PRO A 565 19.02 -4.51 29.59
C PRO A 565 19.21 -3.21 30.38
N VAL A 566 19.18 -3.30 31.71
CA VAL A 566 19.50 -2.17 32.57
C VAL A 566 20.96 -1.82 32.28
N ARG A 567 21.24 -0.60 31.80
CA ARG A 567 22.64 -0.12 31.77
C ARG A 567 23.14 -0.20 33.21
N ALA A 568 24.21 -0.98 33.43
CA ALA A 568 24.91 -0.96 34.70
C ALA A 568 25.20 0.51 35.03
N LYS A 569 24.79 0.94 36.22
CA LYS A 569 25.15 2.26 36.71
C LYS A 569 26.65 2.21 36.97
N ASP A 570 27.43 2.97 36.21
CA ASP A 570 28.79 3.34 36.58
C ASP A 570 28.77 4.27 37.79
#